data_AF-A0AAN9AH72-F1
#
_entry.id   AF-A0AAN9AH72-F1
#
_cell.length_a   1.000
_cell.length_b   1.000
_cell.length_c   1.000
_cell.angle_alpha   90.00
_cell.angle_beta   90.00
_cell.angle_gamma   90.00
#
_symmetry.space_group_name_H-M   'P 1'
#
loop_
_entity.id
_entity.type
_entity.pdbx_description
1 polymer ?
#
loop_
_entity_poly.entity_id
_entity_poly.type
_entity_poly.pdbx_seq_one_letter_code
_entity_poly.pdbx_strand_id
1 'polypeptide(L)'
;MQETVQYQLQALGDELRDGDVLLSNHPSAGGSHLPDLTVITPVFRKDERLPVFYVASRGHHADIGGITPGSMPPHSTSIHQEGAVFMTFKLVDNGIFQEEKLIEALNAPGKIPGSSGTRNLQDNLSDLRAQVAANQKGIHLVNQLIDYYGLDVVQAYMSYIQASAENAVRDLLIEVGMQVLKKTGSSRLHAVDYMDDGSIIELRVDIDVTNGTAVFDFE
;
A
#
# COMPACT_ATOMS: atom_id res chain seq x y z
N MET A 1 -2.65 1.25 0.64
CA MET A 1 -1.87 0.48 1.65
C MET A 1 -2.68 -0.61 2.36
N GLN A 2 -4.03 -0.51 2.49
CA GLN A 2 -4.85 -1.57 3.12
C GLN A 2 -4.59 -2.96 2.53
N GLU A 3 -4.65 -3.10 1.20
CA GLU A 3 -4.36 -4.37 0.51
C GLU A 3 -2.97 -4.91 0.83
N THR A 4 -1.96 -4.03 0.91
CA THR A 4 -0.60 -4.43 1.30
C THR A 4 -0.57 -5.02 2.69
N VAL A 5 -1.21 -4.37 3.66
CA VAL A 5 -1.30 -4.88 5.03
C VAL A 5 -2.01 -6.23 5.01
N GLN A 6 -3.20 -6.33 4.44
CA GLN A 6 -3.99 -7.58 4.38
C GLN A 6 -3.22 -8.73 3.72
N TYR A 7 -2.47 -8.47 2.65
CA TYR A 7 -1.60 -9.47 2.02
C TYR A 7 -0.56 -9.99 3.01
N GLN A 8 0.15 -9.10 3.73
CA GLN A 8 1.17 -9.53 4.68
C GLN A 8 0.59 -10.33 5.85
N LEU A 9 -0.62 -9.98 6.30
CA LEU A 9 -1.34 -10.75 7.32
C LEU A 9 -1.61 -12.17 6.86
N GLN A 10 -2.06 -12.34 5.61
CA GLN A 10 -2.34 -13.65 5.03
C GLN A 10 -1.05 -14.45 4.78
N ALA A 11 0.01 -13.79 4.32
CA ALA A 11 1.27 -14.43 3.96
C ALA A 11 2.05 -14.95 5.18
N LEU A 12 2.07 -14.20 6.29
CA LEU A 12 2.85 -14.56 7.48
C LEU A 12 1.99 -15.09 8.64
N GLY A 13 0.74 -14.63 8.78
CA GLY A 13 -0.17 -15.08 9.83
C GLY A 13 0.47 -15.15 11.22
N ASP A 14 0.47 -16.36 11.80
CA ASP A 14 1.00 -16.68 13.13
C ASP A 14 2.54 -16.62 13.23
N GLU A 15 3.27 -16.41 12.14
CA GLU A 15 4.73 -16.25 12.14
C GLU A 15 5.17 -14.85 12.56
N LEU A 16 4.27 -13.87 12.54
CA LEU A 16 4.56 -12.50 12.99
C LEU A 16 4.89 -12.47 14.48
N ARG A 17 5.91 -11.68 14.81
CA ARG A 17 6.38 -11.47 16.19
C ARG A 17 6.44 -9.98 16.50
N ASP A 18 6.36 -9.67 17.79
CA ASP A 18 6.64 -8.32 18.26
C ASP A 18 8.07 -7.93 17.90
N GLY A 19 8.25 -6.69 17.43
CA GLY A 19 9.52 -6.20 16.89
C GLY A 19 9.83 -6.57 15.44
N ASP A 20 8.97 -7.33 14.74
CA ASP A 20 9.10 -7.54 13.29
C ASP A 20 8.68 -6.28 12.53
N VAL A 21 9.38 -5.98 11.43
CA VAL A 21 8.99 -4.93 10.47
C VAL A 21 9.08 -5.49 9.07
N LEU A 22 8.02 -5.30 8.29
CA LEU A 22 7.90 -5.82 6.93
C LEU A 22 8.09 -4.70 5.91
N LEU A 23 8.59 -5.08 4.74
CA LEU A 23 8.74 -4.23 3.57
C LEU A 23 8.09 -4.90 2.35
N SER A 24 7.33 -4.11 1.58
CA SER A 24 6.70 -4.56 0.34
C SER A 24 6.53 -3.42 -0.67
N ASN A 25 6.72 -3.73 -1.96
CA ASN A 25 6.38 -2.86 -3.09
C ASN A 25 5.78 -3.64 -4.28
N HIS A 26 5.69 -4.97 -4.20
CA HIS A 26 5.22 -5.79 -5.31
C HIS A 26 3.74 -5.47 -5.62
N PRO A 27 3.33 -5.27 -6.88
CA PRO A 27 1.94 -4.95 -7.24
C PRO A 27 0.93 -6.00 -6.74
N SER A 28 1.26 -7.29 -6.89
CA SER A 28 0.46 -8.40 -6.34
C SER A 28 0.33 -8.43 -4.81
N ALA A 29 1.12 -7.62 -4.08
CA ALA A 29 1.01 -7.40 -2.65
C ALA A 29 0.54 -5.96 -2.33
N GLY A 30 -0.20 -5.31 -3.22
CA GLY A 30 -0.78 -3.98 -3.01
C GLY A 30 0.20 -2.81 -3.20
N GLY A 31 1.36 -3.04 -3.82
CA GLY A 31 2.23 -1.98 -4.32
C GLY A 31 1.58 -1.21 -5.48
N SER A 32 1.84 0.10 -5.57
CA SER A 32 1.39 0.95 -6.68
C SER A 32 2.35 0.86 -7.86
N HIS A 33 3.63 1.05 -7.58
CA HIS A 33 4.75 0.84 -8.48
C HIS A 33 6.01 0.62 -7.62
N LEU A 34 7.08 0.06 -8.20
CA LEU A 34 8.20 -0.43 -7.38
C LEU A 34 8.89 0.62 -6.49
N PRO A 35 9.12 1.87 -6.93
CA PRO A 35 9.68 2.93 -6.08
C PRO A 35 8.91 3.23 -4.79
N ASP A 36 7.63 2.89 -4.73
CA ASP A 36 6.78 3.10 -3.56
C ASP A 36 6.93 1.95 -2.54
N LEU A 37 7.88 2.10 -1.62
CA LEU A 37 8.19 1.11 -0.59
C LEU A 37 7.29 1.28 0.63
N THR A 38 6.49 0.25 0.92
CA THR A 38 5.58 0.22 2.06
C THR A 38 6.21 -0.55 3.22
N VAL A 39 6.42 0.15 4.35
CA VAL A 39 6.94 -0.43 5.59
C VAL A 39 5.78 -0.65 6.55
N ILE A 40 5.60 -1.87 7.03
CA ILE A 40 4.46 -2.29 7.86
C ILE A 40 4.98 -2.87 9.16
N THR A 41 4.38 -2.47 10.28
CA THR A 41 4.80 -2.95 11.60
C THR A 41 3.57 -3.37 12.41
N PRO A 42 3.47 -4.64 12.85
CA PRO A 42 2.41 -5.10 13.72
C PRO A 42 2.50 -4.43 15.10
N VAL A 43 1.35 -4.15 15.71
CA VAL A 43 1.24 -3.62 17.07
C VAL A 43 0.75 -4.74 17.97
N PHE A 44 1.60 -5.22 18.86
CA PHE A 44 1.25 -6.21 19.87
C PHE A 44 0.85 -5.53 21.19
N ARG A 45 0.00 -6.20 21.96
CA ARG A 45 -0.31 -5.85 23.34
C ARG A 45 0.10 -6.99 24.26
N LYS A 46 0.31 -6.65 25.53
CA LYS A 46 0.55 -7.63 26.56
C LYS A 46 -0.63 -8.61 26.59
N ASP A 47 -0.32 -9.90 26.64
CA ASP A 47 -1.27 -11.02 26.70
C ASP A 47 -2.03 -11.31 25.39
N GLU A 48 -1.76 -10.58 24.30
CA GLU A 48 -2.31 -10.85 22.96
C GLU A 48 -1.32 -11.66 22.12
N ARG A 49 -1.78 -12.80 21.59
CA ARG A 49 -0.98 -13.65 20.68
C ARG A 49 -0.86 -13.04 19.28
N LEU A 50 -1.87 -12.29 18.85
CA LEU A 50 -1.96 -11.70 17.53
C LEU A 50 -1.82 -10.17 17.60
N PRO A 51 -1.37 -9.50 16.52
CA PRO A 51 -1.36 -8.05 16.47
C PRO A 51 -2.77 -7.48 16.61
N VAL A 52 -2.93 -6.46 17.45
CA VAL A 52 -4.22 -5.76 17.64
C VAL A 52 -4.42 -4.62 16.64
N PHE A 53 -3.32 -4.11 16.08
CA PHE A 53 -3.29 -3.10 15.03
C PHE A 53 -2.06 -3.31 14.13
N TYR A 54 -2.01 -2.55 13.05
CA TYR A 54 -0.84 -2.40 12.19
C TYR A 54 -0.62 -0.91 11.94
N VAL A 55 0.64 -0.49 11.95
CA VAL A 55 1.04 0.82 11.45
C VAL A 55 1.77 0.62 10.13
N ALA A 56 1.53 1.51 9.17
CA ALA A 56 2.17 1.44 7.87
C ALA A 56 2.56 2.83 7.38
N SER A 57 3.70 2.92 6.69
CA SER A 57 4.17 4.11 5.98
C SER A 57 4.61 3.72 4.59
N ARG A 58 4.37 4.59 3.60
CA ARG A 58 4.84 4.41 2.22
C ARG A 58 5.69 5.62 1.85
N GLY A 59 6.90 5.34 1.39
CA GLY A 59 7.87 6.32 0.92
C GLY A 59 8.18 6.07 -0.54
N HIS A 60 8.33 7.14 -1.30
CA HIS A 60 8.77 7.07 -2.69
C HIS A 60 10.29 7.20 -2.75
N HIS A 61 10.96 6.20 -3.32
CA HIS A 61 12.42 6.17 -3.44
C HIS A 61 12.84 6.57 -4.84
N ALA A 62 13.71 7.58 -4.96
CA ALA A 62 14.05 8.16 -6.27
C ALA A 62 14.67 7.18 -7.28
N ASP A 63 15.40 6.18 -6.79
CA ASP A 63 15.96 5.07 -7.59
C ASP A 63 16.07 3.84 -6.70
N ILE A 64 15.69 2.68 -7.25
CA ILE A 64 15.79 1.35 -6.62
C ILE A 64 16.43 0.33 -7.59
N GLY A 65 17.20 0.81 -8.57
CA GLY A 65 17.81 0.02 -9.63
C GLY A 65 16.90 -0.15 -10.85
N GLY A 66 17.31 -1.05 -11.75
CA GLY A 66 16.61 -1.31 -13.01
C GLY A 66 17.41 -0.85 -14.24
N ILE A 67 16.80 -1.00 -15.42
CA ILE A 67 17.43 -0.77 -16.73
C ILE A 67 17.66 0.71 -17.06
N THR A 68 17.00 1.63 -16.35
CA THR A 68 17.15 3.07 -16.53
C THR A 68 17.23 3.75 -15.15
N PRO A 69 18.05 4.79 -14.97
CA PRO A 69 18.02 5.59 -13.74
C PRO A 69 16.65 6.23 -13.50
N GLY A 70 16.21 6.25 -12.24
CA GLY A 70 14.96 6.90 -11.82
C GLY A 70 13.84 5.92 -11.46
N SER A 71 12.60 6.39 -11.57
CA SER A 71 11.41 5.74 -11.00
C SER A 71 10.80 4.64 -11.89
N MET A 72 10.42 4.95 -13.13
CA MET A 72 9.64 4.05 -13.98
C MET A 72 10.24 3.92 -15.39
N PRO A 73 11.03 2.86 -15.67
CA PRO A 73 11.63 2.66 -16.99
C PRO A 73 10.57 2.31 -18.05
N PRO A 74 10.37 3.12 -19.10
CA PRO A 74 9.27 2.98 -20.07
C PRO A 74 9.43 1.81 -21.05
N HIS A 75 10.61 1.18 -21.08
CA HIS A 75 10.93 0.09 -22.00
C HIS A 75 11.07 -1.27 -21.29
N SER A 76 10.63 -1.35 -20.03
CA SER A 76 10.62 -2.61 -19.30
C SER A 76 9.58 -3.55 -19.90
N THR A 77 9.98 -4.81 -20.03
CA THR A 77 9.15 -5.92 -20.48
C THR A 77 8.93 -6.97 -19.38
N SER A 78 9.56 -6.75 -18.23
CA SER A 78 9.44 -7.58 -17.03
C SER A 78 9.66 -6.72 -15.79
N ILE A 79 8.91 -7.00 -14.71
CA ILE A 79 9.02 -6.31 -13.43
C ILE A 79 10.45 -6.30 -12.87
N HIS A 80 11.26 -7.33 -13.17
CA HIS A 80 12.64 -7.41 -12.72
C HIS A 80 13.55 -6.35 -13.36
N GLN A 81 13.15 -5.78 -14.50
CA GLN A 81 13.85 -4.67 -15.16
C GLN A 81 13.52 -3.30 -14.54
N GLU A 82 12.47 -3.23 -13.71
CA GLU A 82 11.97 -1.98 -13.13
C GLU A 82 12.60 -1.62 -11.79
N GLY A 83 13.36 -2.52 -11.17
CA GLY A 83 14.08 -2.27 -9.93
C GLY A 83 13.93 -3.37 -8.89
N ALA A 84 14.30 -3.08 -7.65
CA ALA A 84 14.25 -4.02 -6.54
C ALA A 84 12.79 -4.38 -6.20
N VAL A 85 12.52 -5.67 -6.02
CA VAL A 85 11.18 -6.21 -5.82
C VAL A 85 11.08 -6.88 -4.45
N PHE A 86 10.10 -6.48 -3.66
CA PHE A 86 9.81 -6.97 -2.32
C PHE A 86 8.34 -7.41 -2.24
N MET A 87 8.10 -8.72 -2.21
CA MET A 87 6.76 -9.27 -1.98
C MET A 87 6.43 -9.23 -0.49
N THR A 88 7.24 -9.93 0.30
CA THR A 88 7.24 -9.98 1.77
C THR A 88 8.68 -10.06 2.22
N PHE A 89 9.22 -8.96 2.73
CA PHE A 89 10.60 -8.90 3.23
C PHE A 89 10.61 -8.49 4.70
N LYS A 90 11.23 -9.29 5.57
CA LYS A 90 11.50 -8.88 6.96
C LYS A 90 12.63 -7.86 6.99
N LEU A 91 12.25 -6.58 7.02
CA LEU A 91 13.17 -5.46 7.15
C LEU A 91 13.81 -5.41 8.54
N VAL A 92 13.01 -5.74 9.56
CA VAL A 92 13.46 -6.00 10.92
C VAL A 92 12.91 -7.37 11.31
N ASP A 93 13.77 -8.25 11.82
CA ASP A 93 13.40 -9.58 12.30
C ASP A 93 13.74 -9.63 13.79
N ASN A 94 12.71 -9.75 14.63
CA ASN A 94 12.84 -9.75 16.10
C ASN A 94 13.71 -8.58 16.62
N GLY A 95 13.44 -7.36 16.16
CA GLY A 95 14.16 -6.15 16.55
C GLY A 95 15.53 -5.93 15.88
N ILE A 96 15.98 -6.83 15.00
CA ILE A 96 17.27 -6.72 14.30
C ILE A 96 17.06 -6.29 12.85
N PHE A 97 17.56 -5.10 12.50
CA PHE A 97 17.49 -4.57 11.13
C PHE A 97 18.35 -5.41 10.18
N GLN A 98 17.74 -5.93 9.11
CA GLN A 98 18.35 -6.89 8.19
C GLN A 98 19.14 -6.20 7.06
N GLU A 99 20.14 -5.37 7.43
CA GLU A 99 20.84 -4.49 6.50
C GLU A 99 21.52 -5.22 5.33
N GLU A 100 22.27 -6.28 5.61
CA GLU A 100 23.00 -7.03 4.57
C GLU A 100 22.04 -7.64 3.54
N LYS A 101 20.94 -8.26 4.00
CA LYS A 101 19.90 -8.82 3.13
C LYS A 101 19.20 -7.73 2.31
N LEU A 102 18.97 -6.57 2.92
CA LEU A 102 18.35 -5.44 2.24
C LEU A 102 19.28 -4.89 1.13
N ILE A 103 20.57 -4.74 1.43
CA ILE A 103 21.58 -4.33 0.44
C ILE A 103 21.63 -5.33 -0.71
N GLU A 104 21.61 -6.63 -0.42
CA GLU A 104 21.56 -7.66 -1.47
C GLU A 104 20.30 -7.51 -2.34
N ALA A 105 19.12 -7.36 -1.72
CA ALA A 105 17.86 -7.23 -2.43
C ALA A 105 17.79 -5.96 -3.29
N LEU A 106 18.28 -4.83 -2.79
CA LEU A 106 18.38 -3.57 -3.53
C LEU A 106 19.38 -3.64 -4.70
N ASN A 107 20.38 -4.53 -4.62
CA ASN A 107 21.34 -4.76 -5.70
C ASN A 107 20.96 -5.89 -6.65
N ALA A 108 19.94 -6.70 -6.31
CA ALA A 108 19.49 -7.83 -7.12
C ALA A 108 19.17 -7.46 -8.59
N PRO A 109 18.59 -6.29 -8.92
CA PRO A 109 18.34 -5.93 -10.31
C PRO A 109 19.62 -5.85 -11.17
N GLY A 110 20.79 -5.59 -10.56
CA GLY A 110 22.09 -5.58 -11.24
C GLY A 110 22.57 -6.96 -11.71
N LYS A 111 21.90 -8.04 -11.31
CA LYS A 111 22.15 -9.40 -11.83
C LYS A 111 21.56 -9.60 -13.24
N ILE A 112 20.76 -8.67 -13.74
CA ILE A 112 20.10 -8.73 -15.05
C ILE A 112 20.96 -7.99 -16.09
N PRO A 113 21.24 -8.58 -17.26
CA PRO A 113 22.01 -7.92 -18.32
C PRO A 113 21.41 -6.55 -18.70
N GLY A 114 22.24 -5.51 -18.70
CA GLY A 114 21.81 -4.14 -19.02
C GLY A 114 21.06 -3.41 -17.89
N SER A 115 20.99 -3.99 -16.70
CA SER A 115 20.38 -3.40 -15.51
C SER A 115 21.43 -3.07 -14.46
N SER A 116 21.06 -2.23 -13.49
CA SER A 116 21.88 -1.89 -12.33
C SER A 116 21.12 -2.21 -11.06
N GLY A 117 21.84 -2.53 -9.98
CA GLY A 117 21.30 -2.37 -8.63
C GLY A 117 20.97 -0.91 -8.36
N THR A 118 20.41 -0.63 -7.18
CA THR A 118 20.13 0.76 -6.79
C THR A 118 21.36 1.66 -6.96
N ARG A 119 21.12 2.85 -7.51
CA ARG A 119 22.14 3.89 -7.68
C ARG A 119 22.24 4.80 -6.46
N ASN A 120 21.25 4.73 -5.56
CA ASN A 120 21.11 5.60 -4.38
C ASN A 120 21.03 4.78 -3.08
N LEU A 121 21.91 3.80 -2.93
CA LEU A 121 21.86 2.85 -1.80
C LEU A 121 21.78 3.54 -0.42
N GLN A 122 22.60 4.58 -0.20
CA GLN A 122 22.63 5.28 1.08
C GLN A 122 21.32 6.00 1.39
N ASP A 123 20.68 6.58 0.37
CA ASP A 123 19.38 7.23 0.51
C ASP A 123 18.31 6.19 0.79
N ASN A 124 18.30 5.07 0.05
CA ASN A 124 17.35 3.99 0.30
C ASN A 124 17.43 3.45 1.74
N LEU A 125 18.65 3.23 2.25
CA LEU A 125 18.85 2.79 3.63
C LEU A 125 18.38 3.85 4.64
N SER A 126 18.62 5.13 4.36
CA SER A 126 18.24 6.23 5.25
C SER A 126 16.72 6.42 5.29
N ASP A 127 16.06 6.38 4.13
CA ASP A 127 14.61 6.48 3.99
C ASP A 127 13.90 5.29 4.67
N LEU A 128 14.38 4.06 4.47
CA LEU A 128 13.81 2.89 5.13
C LEU A 128 13.98 2.94 6.65
N ARG A 129 15.13 3.39 7.15
CA ARG A 129 15.31 3.61 8.60
C ARG A 129 14.37 4.70 9.13
N ALA A 130 14.15 5.77 8.35
CA ALA A 130 13.20 6.82 8.72
C ALA A 130 11.76 6.30 8.75
N GLN A 131 11.35 5.46 7.80
CA GLN A 131 10.04 4.79 7.80
C GLN A 131 9.87 3.85 9.00
N VAL A 132 10.90 3.05 9.35
CA VAL A 132 10.89 2.22 10.57
C VAL A 132 10.70 3.10 11.82
N ALA A 133 11.43 4.21 11.93
CA ALA A 133 11.30 5.15 13.04
C ALA A 133 9.92 5.81 13.11
N ALA A 134 9.33 6.17 11.96
CA ALA A 134 7.98 6.72 11.86
C ALA A 134 6.93 5.70 12.35
N ASN A 135 7.04 4.45 11.91
CA ASN A 135 6.18 3.36 12.39
C ASN A 135 6.34 3.14 13.90
N GLN A 136 7.58 3.16 14.42
CA GLN A 136 7.83 3.02 15.86
C GLN A 136 7.16 4.14 16.67
N LYS A 137 7.18 5.38 16.15
CA LYS A 137 6.42 6.49 16.76
C LYS A 137 4.91 6.23 16.70
N GLY A 138 4.40 5.70 15.59
CA GLY A 138 3.01 5.28 15.45
C GLY A 138 2.60 4.25 16.50
N ILE A 139 3.40 3.19 16.70
CA ILE A 139 3.19 2.16 17.73
C ILE A 139 3.08 2.78 19.12
N HIS A 140 4.00 3.70 19.44
CA HIS A 140 3.98 4.38 20.73
C HIS A 140 2.69 5.18 20.94
N LEU A 141 2.26 5.96 19.94
CA LEU A 141 1.04 6.77 20.02
C LEU A 141 -0.23 5.91 20.11
N VAL A 142 -0.30 4.82 19.33
CA VAL A 142 -1.42 3.86 19.39
C VAL A 142 -1.49 3.21 20.77
N ASN A 143 -0.35 2.77 21.32
CA ASN A 143 -0.32 2.21 22.67
C ASN A 143 -0.76 3.21 23.73
N GLN A 144 -0.31 4.48 23.65
CA GLN A 144 -0.78 5.53 24.57
C GLN A 144 -2.30 5.75 24.48
N LEU A 145 -2.87 5.69 23.28
CA LEU A 145 -4.31 5.82 23.08
C LEU A 145 -5.06 4.63 23.71
N ILE A 146 -4.57 3.42 23.51
CA ILE A 146 -5.12 2.19 24.11
C ILE A 146 -5.00 2.24 25.64
N ASP A 147 -3.88 2.71 26.17
CA ASP A 147 -3.67 2.81 27.63
C ASP A 147 -4.63 3.81 28.28
N TYR A 148 -4.99 4.89 27.57
CA TYR A 148 -5.88 5.91 28.09
C TYR A 148 -7.37 5.56 27.94
N TYR A 149 -7.78 4.99 26.79
CA TYR A 149 -9.19 4.75 26.46
C TYR A 149 -9.62 3.29 26.50
N GLY A 150 -8.69 2.34 26.54
CA GLY A 150 -8.96 0.90 26.42
C GLY A 150 -9.01 0.44 24.97
N LEU A 151 -8.64 -0.83 24.73
CA LEU A 151 -8.56 -1.41 23.39
C LEU A 151 -9.91 -1.42 22.68
N ASP A 152 -10.96 -1.88 23.37
CA ASP A 152 -12.31 -1.99 22.81
C ASP A 152 -12.84 -0.64 22.32
N VAL A 153 -12.58 0.44 23.08
CA VAL A 153 -13.00 1.80 22.72
C VAL A 153 -12.25 2.27 21.48
N VAL A 154 -10.92 2.08 21.44
CA VAL A 154 -10.12 2.49 20.29
C VAL A 154 -10.56 1.74 19.02
N GLN A 155 -10.77 0.43 19.11
CA GLN A 155 -11.24 -0.38 17.98
C GLN A 155 -12.65 0.04 17.51
N ALA A 156 -13.57 0.31 18.44
CA ALA A 156 -14.91 0.80 18.10
C ALA A 156 -14.84 2.14 17.32
N TYR A 157 -14.00 3.07 17.76
CA TYR A 157 -13.82 4.34 17.06
C TYR A 157 -13.17 4.19 15.67
N MET A 158 -12.27 3.22 15.48
CA MET A 158 -11.74 2.91 14.15
C MET A 158 -12.85 2.44 13.21
N SER A 159 -13.78 1.61 13.68
CA SER A 159 -14.96 1.20 12.91
C SER A 159 -15.89 2.38 12.62
N TYR A 160 -16.11 3.28 13.58
CA TYR A 160 -16.94 4.47 13.36
C TYR A 160 -16.34 5.43 12.32
N ILE A 161 -15.01 5.58 12.29
CA ILE A 161 -14.33 6.37 11.25
C ILE A 161 -14.57 5.77 9.87
N GLN A 162 -14.44 4.44 9.73
CA GLN A 162 -14.69 3.74 8.46
C GLN A 162 -16.16 3.88 8.01
N ALA A 163 -17.11 3.65 8.93
CA ALA A 163 -18.53 3.80 8.64
C ALA A 163 -18.91 5.24 8.25
N SER A 164 -18.31 6.24 8.91
CA SER A 164 -18.52 7.64 8.55
C SER A 164 -17.97 7.96 7.16
N ALA A 165 -16.81 7.42 6.79
CA ALA A 165 -16.24 7.60 5.46
C ALA A 165 -17.11 6.91 4.39
N GLU A 166 -17.60 5.70 4.66
CA GLU A 166 -18.54 4.99 3.78
C GLU A 166 -19.81 5.82 3.54
N ASN A 167 -20.44 6.33 4.60
CA ASN A 167 -21.65 7.15 4.48
C ASN A 167 -21.40 8.42 3.64
N ALA A 168 -20.27 9.10 3.84
CA ALA A 168 -19.92 10.27 3.05
C ALA A 168 -19.77 9.95 1.54
N VAL A 169 -19.19 8.79 1.20
CA VAL A 169 -19.09 8.34 -0.19
C VAL A 169 -20.46 7.94 -0.75
N ARG A 170 -21.32 7.29 0.05
CA ARG A 170 -22.69 6.96 -0.36
C ARG A 170 -23.49 8.21 -0.70
N ASP A 171 -23.43 9.22 0.16
CA ASP A 171 -24.11 10.51 -0.07
C ASP A 171 -23.62 11.19 -1.35
N LEU A 172 -22.30 11.20 -1.58
CA LEU A 172 -21.71 11.71 -2.82
C LEU A 172 -22.22 10.97 -4.06
N LEU A 173 -22.27 9.63 -4.02
CA LEU A 173 -22.76 8.82 -5.14
C LEU A 173 -24.25 9.08 -5.42
N ILE A 174 -25.08 9.23 -4.39
CA ILE A 174 -26.48 9.62 -4.55
C ILE A 174 -26.57 10.98 -5.22
N GLU A 175 -25.82 11.97 -4.75
CA GLU A 175 -25.82 13.32 -5.33
C GLU A 175 -25.44 13.29 -6.81
N VAL A 176 -24.30 12.68 -7.14
CA VAL A 176 -23.80 12.55 -8.52
C VAL A 176 -24.81 11.81 -9.39
N GLY A 177 -25.28 10.64 -8.95
CA GLY A 177 -26.24 9.84 -9.70
C GLY A 177 -27.56 10.56 -9.97
N MET A 178 -28.07 11.33 -8.99
CA MET A 178 -29.27 12.15 -9.17
C MET A 178 -29.05 13.31 -10.15
N GLN A 179 -27.88 13.94 -10.15
CA GLN A 179 -27.53 14.97 -11.13
C GLN A 179 -27.45 14.42 -12.55
N VAL A 180 -26.85 13.23 -12.73
CA VAL A 180 -26.76 12.55 -14.03
C VAL A 180 -28.15 12.14 -14.50
N LEU A 181 -28.94 11.49 -13.64
CA LEU A 181 -30.32 11.08 -13.92
C LEU A 181 -31.17 12.25 -14.41
N LYS A 182 -31.07 13.42 -13.76
CA LYS A 182 -31.78 14.64 -14.17
C LYS A 182 -31.36 15.15 -15.55
N LYS A 183 -30.09 14.99 -15.93
CA LYS A 183 -29.53 15.50 -17.19
C LYS A 183 -29.75 14.55 -18.37
N THR A 184 -29.63 13.25 -18.14
CA THR A 184 -29.55 12.23 -19.21
C THR A 184 -30.73 11.25 -19.20
N GLY A 185 -31.53 11.23 -18.13
CA GLY A 185 -32.58 10.23 -17.93
C GLY A 185 -32.06 8.88 -17.42
N SER A 186 -30.78 8.77 -17.08
CA SER A 186 -30.14 7.55 -16.55
C SER A 186 -29.11 7.91 -15.48
N SER A 187 -28.91 7.07 -14.46
CA SER A 187 -27.82 7.22 -13.47
C SER A 187 -26.50 6.57 -13.92
N ARG A 188 -26.44 6.10 -15.18
CA ARG A 188 -25.26 5.45 -15.76
C ARG A 188 -24.32 6.46 -16.41
N LEU A 189 -23.02 6.26 -16.18
CA LEU A 189 -21.93 6.98 -16.81
C LEU A 189 -21.14 6.05 -17.71
N HIS A 190 -20.56 6.61 -18.77
CA HIS A 190 -19.73 5.90 -19.72
C HIS A 190 -18.66 6.83 -20.24
N ALA A 191 -17.41 6.37 -20.26
CA ALA A 191 -16.28 7.07 -20.84
C ALA A 191 -15.37 6.09 -21.56
N VAL A 192 -14.79 6.56 -22.66
CA VAL A 192 -13.78 5.84 -23.45
C VAL A 192 -12.60 6.80 -23.61
N ASP A 193 -11.40 6.32 -23.29
CA ASP A 193 -10.14 7.02 -23.49
C ASP A 193 -9.11 6.13 -24.19
N TYR A 194 -8.01 6.70 -24.64
CA TYR A 194 -6.98 6.01 -25.43
C TYR A 194 -5.60 6.22 -24.83
N MET A 195 -4.84 5.12 -24.70
CA MET A 195 -3.43 5.14 -24.32
C MET A 195 -2.55 5.61 -25.48
N ASP A 196 -1.28 5.93 -25.20
CA ASP A 196 -0.31 6.41 -26.21
C ASP A 196 -0.10 5.43 -27.38
N ASP A 197 -0.31 4.12 -27.14
CA ASP A 197 -0.23 3.07 -28.16
C ASP A 197 -1.56 2.80 -28.89
N GLY A 198 -2.61 3.57 -28.56
CA GLY A 198 -3.96 3.43 -29.11
C GLY A 198 -4.83 2.39 -28.40
N SER A 199 -4.33 1.72 -27.35
CA SER A 199 -5.15 0.82 -26.53
C SER A 199 -6.31 1.58 -25.89
N ILE A 200 -7.47 0.94 -25.82
CA ILE A 200 -8.69 1.55 -25.31
C ILE A 200 -8.78 1.33 -23.80
N ILE A 201 -9.17 2.36 -23.06
CA ILE A 201 -9.67 2.24 -21.70
C ILE A 201 -11.14 2.66 -21.70
N GLU A 202 -12.03 1.70 -21.46
CA GLU A 202 -13.47 1.94 -21.36
C GLU A 202 -13.94 1.71 -19.92
N LEU A 203 -14.69 2.66 -19.37
CA LEU A 203 -15.28 2.55 -18.04
C LEU A 203 -16.77 2.85 -18.11
N ARG A 204 -17.57 1.93 -17.58
CA ARG A 204 -18.98 2.13 -17.28
C ARG A 204 -19.17 2.20 -15.77
N VAL A 205 -19.96 3.17 -15.33
CA VAL A 205 -20.33 3.30 -13.91
C VAL A 205 -21.84 3.28 -13.78
N ASP A 206 -22.38 2.25 -13.13
CA ASP A 206 -23.81 2.15 -12.80
C ASP A 206 -24.02 2.56 -11.34
N ILE A 207 -24.70 3.69 -11.11
CA ILE A 207 -24.93 4.25 -9.79
C ILE A 207 -26.35 3.92 -9.32
N ASP A 208 -26.46 3.25 -8.18
CA ASP A 208 -27.69 3.08 -7.42
C ASP A 208 -27.92 4.29 -6.51
N VAL A 209 -28.78 5.19 -6.96
CA VAL A 209 -29.14 6.43 -6.25
C VAL A 209 -29.99 6.20 -4.99
N THR A 210 -30.49 4.98 -4.75
CA THR A 210 -31.26 4.65 -3.55
C THR A 210 -30.32 4.26 -2.42
N ASN A 211 -29.34 3.40 -2.72
CA ASN A 211 -28.42 2.85 -1.73
C ASN A 211 -27.08 3.61 -1.67
N GLY A 212 -26.78 4.48 -2.64
CA GLY A 212 -25.48 5.15 -2.75
C GLY A 212 -24.35 4.19 -3.06
N THR A 213 -24.61 3.15 -3.85
CA THR A 213 -23.59 2.21 -4.33
C THR A 213 -23.33 2.40 -5.81
N ALA A 214 -22.16 1.99 -6.29
CA ALA A 214 -21.86 2.03 -7.71
C ALA A 214 -21.06 0.79 -8.14
N VAL A 215 -21.31 0.32 -9.36
CA VAL A 215 -20.50 -0.70 -10.03
C VAL A 215 -19.63 -0.01 -11.07
N PHE A 216 -18.31 -0.20 -10.95
CA PHE A 216 -17.32 0.26 -11.92
C PHE A 216 -16.90 -0.93 -12.78
N ASP A 217 -17.24 -0.89 -14.06
CA ASP A 217 -17.02 -1.97 -15.02
C ASP A 217 -16.02 -1.51 -16.09
N PHE A 218 -14.86 -2.17 -16.14
CA PHE A 218 -13.78 -1.91 -17.09
C PHE A 218 -13.86 -2.97 -18.20
N GLU A 219 -14.15 -2.56 -19.44
CA GLU A 219 -14.24 -3.44 -20.62
C GLU A 219 -12.91 -3.59 -21.37
#